data_AF-A0A966MTT0-F1
#
_entry.id   AF-A0A966MTT0-F1
#
_cell.length_a   1.000
_cell.length_b   1.000
_cell.length_c   1.000
_cell.angle_alpha   90.00
_cell.angle_beta   90.00
_cell.angle_gamma   90.00
#
_symmetry.space_group_name_H-M   'P 1'
#
loop_
_entity.id
_entity.type
_entity.pdbx_description
1 polymer ?
#
loop_
_entity_poly.entity_id
_entity_poly.type
_entity_poly.pdbx_seq_one_letter_code
_entity_poly.pdbx_strand_id
1 'polypeptide(L)'
;MTVLADLSLWRSADLPAWQRALEGYAAAITALPNAKLAGHDAWYRAELPSLVQARAPMHVTHDEMVRITEWKMARGVWRAPNLV
;
A
#
# COMPACT_ATOMS: atom_id res chain seq x y z
N MET A 1 17.51 -20.60 4.11
CA MET A 1 16.49 -19.95 4.98
C MET A 1 17.09 -18.66 5.50
N THR A 2 16.85 -17.54 4.84
CA THR A 2 17.30 -16.23 5.33
C THR A 2 16.28 -15.77 6.37
N VAL A 3 16.72 -15.67 7.63
CA VAL A 3 15.87 -15.20 8.73
C VAL A 3 15.62 -13.70 8.51
N LEU A 4 14.36 -13.26 8.58
CA LEU A 4 13.96 -11.84 8.49
C LEU A 4 14.68 -10.92 9.50
N ALA A 5 15.39 -11.50 10.47
CA ALA A 5 16.14 -10.83 11.51
C ALA A 5 17.50 -10.25 11.05
N ASP A 6 18.13 -10.76 9.99
CA ASP A 6 19.52 -10.39 9.66
C ASP A 6 19.69 -9.07 8.89
N LEU A 7 18.61 -8.45 8.38
CA LEU A 7 18.70 -7.23 7.55
C LEU A 7 17.48 -6.31 7.70
N SER A 8 17.02 -6.02 8.93
CA SER A 8 15.84 -5.17 9.07
C SER A 8 16.20 -3.71 8.80
N LEU A 9 15.83 -3.18 7.62
CA LEU A 9 15.79 -1.75 7.30
C LEU A 9 15.20 -0.92 8.47
N TRP A 10 14.23 -1.50 9.19
CA TRP A 10 13.59 -0.98 10.40
C TRP A 10 14.52 -0.57 11.56
N ARG A 11 15.75 -1.07 11.61
CA ARG A 11 16.77 -0.69 12.63
C ARG A 11 17.85 0.22 12.06
N SER A 12 17.79 0.53 10.77
CA SER A 12 18.83 1.29 10.07
C SER A 12 18.57 2.79 10.15
N ALA A 13 19.60 3.56 10.48
CA ALA A 13 19.64 5.02 10.33
C ALA A 13 20.19 5.46 8.96
N ASP A 14 20.56 4.52 8.08
CA ASP A 14 21.07 4.79 6.73
C ASP A 14 19.94 5.29 5.82
N LEU A 15 19.84 6.61 5.68
CA LEU A 15 18.86 7.28 4.83
C LEU A 15 18.91 6.79 3.36
N PRO A 16 20.08 6.69 2.70
CA PRO A 16 20.20 6.06 1.39
C PRO A 16 19.62 4.64 1.28
N ALA A 17 19.74 3.81 2.32
CA ALA A 17 19.09 2.48 2.33
C ALA A 17 17.56 2.59 2.31
N TRP A 18 16.99 3.55 3.06
CA TRP A 18 15.55 3.82 3.06
C TRP A 18 15.05 4.35 1.72
N GLN A 19 15.80 5.25 1.08
CA GLN A 19 15.45 5.78 -0.24
C GLN A 19 15.43 4.68 -1.30
N ARG A 20 16.45 3.82 -1.36
CA ARG A 20 16.48 2.67 -2.29
C ARG A 20 15.30 1.73 -2.09
N ALA A 21 14.92 1.47 -0.84
CA ALA A 21 13.75 0.64 -0.55
C ALA A 21 12.44 1.30 -1.03
N LEU A 22 12.32 2.62 -0.87
CA LEU A 22 11.16 3.38 -1.34
C LEU A 22 11.09 3.44 -2.88
N GLU A 23 12.22 3.62 -3.55
CA GLU A 23 12.33 3.60 -5.01
C GLU A 23 11.88 2.25 -5.60
N GLY A 24 12.15 1.15 -4.88
CA GLY A 24 11.69 -0.20 -5.24
C GLY A 24 10.18 -0.46 -5.07
N TYR A 25 9.42 0.47 -4.48
CA TYR A 25 8.02 0.24 -4.13
C TYR A 25 7.14 -0.09 -5.35
N ALA A 26 7.29 0.65 -6.45
CA ALA A 26 6.50 0.41 -7.66
C ALA A 26 6.73 -0.99 -8.22
N ALA A 27 7.99 -1.45 -8.23
CA ALA A 27 8.34 -2.81 -8.65
C ALA A 27 7.76 -3.87 -7.70
N ALA A 28 7.73 -3.60 -6.39
CA ALA A 28 7.10 -4.51 -5.42
C ALA A 28 5.59 -4.64 -5.63
N ILE A 29 4.91 -3.55 -6.00
CA ILE A 29 3.47 -3.57 -6.30
C ILE A 29 3.18 -4.35 -7.58
N THR A 30 3.96 -4.15 -8.65
CA THR A 30 3.75 -4.87 -9.92
C THR A 30 4.12 -6.35 -9.85
N ALA A 31 4.99 -6.74 -8.92
CA ALA A 31 5.35 -8.14 -8.70
C ALA A 31 4.26 -8.97 -7.99
N LEU A 32 3.25 -8.34 -7.38
CA LEU A 32 2.16 -9.04 -6.70
C LEU A 32 1.16 -9.64 -7.72
N PRO A 33 0.63 -10.85 -7.47
CA PRO A 33 -0.24 -11.56 -8.43
C PRO A 33 -1.69 -11.04 -8.41
N ASN A 34 -1.88 -9.73 -8.58
CA ASN A 34 -3.20 -9.11 -8.70
C ASN A 34 -3.19 -7.99 -9.76
N ALA A 35 -3.77 -8.27 -10.92
CA ALA A 35 -3.77 -7.37 -12.06
C ALA A 35 -4.45 -6.01 -11.79
N LYS A 36 -5.39 -5.94 -10.82
CA LYS A 36 -6.07 -4.69 -10.46
C LYS A 36 -5.25 -3.85 -9.49
N LEU A 37 -4.31 -4.46 -8.76
CA LEU A 37 -3.61 -3.80 -7.66
C LEU A 37 -2.83 -2.57 -8.12
N ALA A 38 -2.14 -2.62 -9.26
CA ALA A 38 -1.34 -1.49 -9.73
C ALA A 38 -2.19 -0.23 -9.95
N GLY A 39 -3.35 -0.36 -10.61
CA GLY A 39 -4.26 0.76 -10.84
C GLY A 39 -4.93 1.27 -9.56
N HIS A 40 -5.30 0.35 -8.66
CA HIS A 40 -5.80 0.70 -7.34
C HIS A 40 -4.75 1.44 -6.49
N ASP A 41 -3.49 1.00 -6.55
CA ASP A 41 -2.38 1.58 -5.80
C ASP A 41 -2.02 2.98 -6.26
N ALA A 42 -1.93 3.18 -7.59
CA ALA A 42 -1.69 4.49 -8.19
C ALA A 42 -2.76 5.50 -7.75
N TRP A 43 -4.04 5.13 -7.87
CA TRP A 43 -5.14 5.98 -7.42
C TRP A 43 -5.07 6.28 -5.91
N TYR A 44 -4.88 5.25 -5.07
CA TYR A 44 -4.83 5.43 -3.62
C TYR A 44 -3.70 6.37 -3.19
N ARG A 45 -2.52 6.27 -3.82
CA ARG A 45 -1.33 7.03 -3.43
C ARG A 45 -1.24 8.41 -4.08
N ALA A 46 -1.65 8.54 -5.33
CA ALA A 46 -1.43 9.76 -6.13
C ALA A 46 -2.69 10.63 -6.28
N GLU A 47 -3.89 10.04 -6.26
CA GLU A 47 -5.13 10.76 -6.57
C GLU A 47 -6.00 10.99 -5.33
N LEU A 48 -6.29 9.94 -4.55
CA LEU A 48 -7.17 10.01 -3.39
C LEU A 48 -6.79 11.14 -2.39
N PRO A 49 -5.50 11.38 -2.04
CA PRO A 49 -5.15 12.41 -1.08
C PRO A 49 -5.59 13.81 -1.51
N SER A 50 -5.47 14.16 -2.80
CA SER A 50 -5.87 15.48 -3.29
C SER A 50 -7.40 15.60 -3.34
N LEU A 51 -8.11 14.54 -3.71
CA LEU A 51 -9.58 14.48 -3.68
C LEU A 51 -10.13 14.71 -2.28
N VAL A 52 -9.54 14.08 -1.26
CA VAL A 52 -9.94 14.24 0.14
C VAL A 52 -9.65 15.66 0.64
N GLN A 53 -8.47 16.21 0.31
CA GLN A 53 -8.07 17.58 0.70
C GLN A 53 -8.94 18.65 0.06
N ALA A 54 -9.52 18.40 -1.11
CA ALA A 54 -10.39 19.36 -1.80
C ALA A 54 -11.78 19.52 -1.14
N ARG A 55 -12.13 18.70 -0.13
CA ARG A 55 -13.44 18.72 0.53
C ARG A 55 -13.39 19.37 1.92
N ALA A 56 -14.49 20.01 2.32
CA ALA A 56 -14.66 20.60 3.64
C ALA A 56 -15.98 20.13 4.28
N PRO A 57 -15.96 19.32 5.36
CA PRO A 57 -14.77 18.74 5.99
C PRO A 57 -14.08 17.71 5.08
N MET A 58 -12.79 17.45 5.32
CA MET A 58 -12.07 16.38 4.61
C MET A 58 -12.72 15.04 4.93
N HIS A 59 -13.20 14.35 3.90
CA HIS A 59 -13.85 13.06 4.05
C HIS A 59 -13.64 12.19 2.80
N VAL A 60 -13.81 10.90 3.00
CA VAL A 60 -13.95 9.91 1.93
C VAL A 60 -15.43 9.69 1.66
N THR A 61 -15.77 9.52 0.40
CA THR A 61 -17.12 9.12 -0.04
C THR A 61 -17.30 7.61 0.10
N HIS A 62 -18.54 7.14 0.02
CA HIS A 62 -18.83 5.71 -0.01
C HIS A 62 -18.08 4.99 -1.14
N ASP A 63 -18.09 5.55 -2.36
CA ASP A 63 -17.47 4.92 -3.52
C ASP A 63 -15.94 4.85 -3.38
N GLU A 64 -15.33 5.88 -2.79
CA GLU A 64 -13.90 5.85 -2.46
C GLU A 64 -13.60 4.80 -1.39
N MET A 65 -14.46 4.65 -0.38
CA MET A 65 -14.32 3.60 0.64
C MET A 65 -14.40 2.20 0.05
N VAL A 66 -15.31 1.98 -0.91
CA VAL A 66 -15.37 0.71 -1.67
C VAL A 66 -14.04 0.47 -2.40
N ARG A 67 -13.52 1.47 -3.11
CA ARG A 67 -12.24 1.35 -3.84
C ARG A 67 -11.02 1.17 -2.92
N ILE A 68 -11.01 1.80 -1.74
CA ILE A 68 -10.01 1.59 -0.67
C ILE A 68 -10.09 0.16 -0.12
N THR A 69 -11.28 -0.42 -0.06
CA THR A 69 -11.45 -1.81 0.35
C THR A 69 -10.88 -2.76 -0.70
N GLU A 70 -11.18 -2.54 -1.99
CA GLU A 70 -10.68 -3.33 -3.12
C GLU A 70 -9.14 -3.32 -3.22
N TRP A 71 -8.54 -2.15 -3.43
CA TRP A 71 -7.63 -1.62 -2.42
C TRP A 71 -6.77 -2.58 -1.60
N LYS A 72 -7.20 -2.65 -0.34
CA LYS A 72 -6.62 -3.39 0.76
C LYS A 72 -6.68 -4.90 0.51
N MET A 73 -7.79 -5.39 -0.03
CA MET A 73 -7.98 -6.81 -0.35
C MET A 73 -7.02 -7.27 -1.45
N ALA A 74 -6.70 -6.41 -2.41
CA ALA A 74 -5.82 -6.74 -3.52
C ALA A 74 -4.35 -6.92 -3.13
N ARG A 75 -3.90 -6.31 -2.01
CA ARG A 75 -2.52 -6.38 -1.51
C ARG A 75 -2.20 -7.64 -0.70
N GLY A 76 -3.23 -8.30 -0.17
CA GLY A 76 -3.08 -9.29 0.88
C GLY A 76 -3.63 -10.65 0.49
N VAL A 77 -3.23 -11.66 1.26
CA VAL A 77 -3.93 -12.94 1.30
C VAL A 77 -5.09 -12.77 2.27
N TRP A 78 -6.32 -13.03 1.82
CA TRP A 78 -7.49 -13.12 2.70
C TRP A 78 -7.22 -14.17 3.77
N ARG A 79 -7.26 -13.77 5.05
CA ARG A 79 -7.08 -14.69 6.19
C ARG A 79 -8.42 -14.85 6.93
N ALA A 80 -9.20 -15.82 6.47
CA ALA A 80 -10.47 -16.22 7.09
C ALA A 80 -10.44 -16.41 8.63
N PRO A 81 -9.33 -16.87 9.27
CA PRO A 81 -9.29 -17.04 10.73
C PRO A 81 -9.39 -15.75 11.56
N ASN A 82 -9.31 -14.56 10.96
CA ASN A 82 -9.36 -13.30 11.70
C ASN A 82 -10.80 -12.85 12.09
N LEU A 83 -11.81 -13.68 11.83
CA LEU A 83 -13.23 -13.37 12.04
C LEU A 83 -13.96 -14.37 12.96
N VAL A 84 -13.22 -15.31 13.56
CA VAL A 84 -13.71 -16.29 14.55
C VAL A 84 -13.18 -15.96 15.93
#